data_AF-A0A960JVU0-F1
#
_entry.id   AF-A0A960JVU0-F1
#
_cell.length_a   1.000
_cell.length_b   1.000
_cell.length_c   1.000
_cell.angle_alpha   90.00
_cell.angle_beta   90.00
_cell.angle_gamma   90.00
#
_symmetry.space_group_name_H-M   'P 1'
#
loop_
_entity.id
_entity.type
_entity.pdbx_description
1 polymer ?
#
loop_
_entity_poly.entity_id
_entity_poly.type
_entity_poly.pdbx_seq_one_letter_code
_entity_poly.pdbx_strand_id
1 'polypeptide(L)'
;MSSSFLALSKIRPNDPCWCGSGNKFKRCHKPSTDRVQPGEISARRSVPEGIERPHYADHGGTDDRTEPMVKDADTLDRMRRTGSAAAEILREVGNAISP
;
A
#
# COMPACT_ATOMS: atom_id res chain seq x y z
N MET A 1 15.42 -0.66 -22.03
CA MET A 1 15.69 -2.11 -21.96
C MET A 1 14.47 -2.76 -21.33
N SER A 2 13.72 -3.54 -22.11
CA SER A 2 12.45 -4.12 -21.68
C SER A 2 12.74 -5.21 -20.65
N SER A 3 12.56 -4.91 -19.37
CA SER A 3 12.65 -5.92 -18.31
C SER A 3 11.38 -6.77 -18.40
N SER A 4 11.47 -7.87 -19.13
CA SER A 4 10.40 -8.87 -19.19
C SER A 4 10.39 -9.60 -17.85
N PHE A 5 9.60 -9.11 -16.90
CA PHE A 5 9.39 -9.77 -15.64
C PHE A 5 8.59 -11.05 -15.89
N LEU A 6 9.24 -12.22 -15.79
CA LEU A 6 8.52 -13.47 -15.58
C LEU A 6 7.74 -13.33 -14.27
N ALA A 7 6.43 -13.55 -14.31
CA ALA A 7 5.61 -13.61 -13.11
C ALA A 7 6.27 -14.55 -12.09
N LEU A 8 6.30 -14.16 -10.81
CA LEU A 8 6.97 -14.90 -9.73
C LEU A 8 6.55 -16.38 -9.69
N SER A 9 5.30 -16.67 -10.06
CA SER A 9 4.70 -17.99 -10.19
C SER A 9 5.32 -18.88 -11.28
N LYS A 10 6.08 -18.31 -12.22
CA LYS A 10 6.73 -19.01 -13.34
C LYS A 10 8.25 -19.21 -13.15
N ILE A 11 8.86 -18.59 -12.14
CA ILE A 11 10.31 -18.69 -11.89
C ILE A 11 10.62 -20.05 -11.25
N ARG A 12 11.51 -20.82 -11.87
CA ARG A 12 11.96 -22.11 -11.33
C ARG A 12 13.11 -21.92 -10.34
N PRO A 13 13.31 -22.84 -9.38
CA PRO A 13 14.36 -22.72 -8.36
C PRO A 13 15.78 -22.42 -8.89
N ASN A 14 16.15 -22.91 -10.07
CA ASN A 14 17.48 -22.69 -10.66
C ASN A 14 17.55 -21.49 -11.62
N ASP A 15 16.43 -20.83 -11.94
CA ASP A 15 16.41 -19.67 -12.82
C ASP A 15 17.11 -18.47 -12.17
N PRO A 16 17.58 -17.48 -12.95
CA PRO A 16 18.09 -16.22 -12.41
C PRO A 16 17.04 -15.54 -11.52
N CYS A 17 17.48 -14.99 -10.39
CA CYS A 17 16.58 -14.27 -9.49
C CYS A 17 16.09 -12.96 -10.11
N TRP A 18 14.81 -12.64 -9.92
CA TRP A 18 14.15 -11.44 -10.43
C TRP A 18 14.74 -10.12 -9.92
N CYS A 19 15.49 -10.14 -8.82
CA CYS A 19 16.16 -8.96 -8.25
C CYS A 19 17.44 -8.55 -9.01
N GLY A 20 17.85 -9.29 -10.05
CA GLY A 20 19.03 -8.96 -10.85
C GLY A 20 20.37 -9.25 -10.17
N SER A 21 20.39 -9.90 -9.01
CA SER A 21 21.63 -10.18 -8.25
C SER A 21 22.60 -11.18 -8.91
N GLY A 22 22.24 -11.80 -10.04
CA GLY A 22 23.00 -12.88 -10.67
C GLY A 22 22.91 -14.24 -9.95
N ASN A 23 22.29 -14.29 -8.76
CA ASN A 23 22.10 -15.52 -8.01
C ASN A 23 20.95 -16.38 -8.56
N LYS A 24 21.02 -17.70 -8.33
CA LYS A 24 19.89 -18.62 -8.57
C LYS A 24 18.73 -18.26 -7.63
N PHE A 25 17.50 -18.26 -8.14
CA PHE A 25 16.29 -17.89 -7.39
C PHE A 25 16.16 -18.63 -6.04
N LYS A 26 16.42 -19.94 -6.02
CA LYS A 26 16.37 -20.76 -4.79
C LYS A 26 17.31 -20.32 -3.67
N ARG A 27 18.42 -19.65 -4.01
CA ARG A 27 19.44 -19.17 -3.05
C ARG A 27 19.29 -17.67 -2.76
N CYS A 28 18.36 -16.99 -3.42
CA CYS A 28 18.15 -15.55 -3.29
C CYS A 28 16.77 -15.30 -2.67
N HIS A 29 15.73 -15.03 -3.48
CA HIS A 29 14.40 -14.65 -2.97
C HIS A 29 13.37 -15.80 -2.90
N LYS A 30 13.73 -17.06 -3.19
CA LYS A 30 12.76 -18.16 -3.00
C LYS A 30 12.22 -18.26 -1.56
N PRO A 31 13.02 -18.10 -0.49
CA PRO A 31 12.49 -18.11 0.88
C PRO A 31 11.49 -16.97 1.12
N SER A 32 11.70 -15.80 0.50
CA SER A 32 10.76 -14.67 0.60
C SER A 32 9.48 -14.85 -0.24
N THR A 33 9.30 -16.01 -0.89
CA THR A 33 8.03 -16.40 -1.54
C THR A 33 7.20 -17.38 -0.71
N ASP A 34 7.67 -17.75 0.48
CA ASP A 34 6.87 -18.48 1.45
C ASP A 34 5.71 -17.61 1.95
N ARG A 35 4.77 -18.23 2.68
CA ARG A 35 3.59 -17.51 3.20
C ARG A 35 4.02 -16.35 4.10
N VAL A 36 3.43 -15.17 3.85
CA VAL A 36 3.59 -13.98 4.71
C VAL A 36 3.24 -14.35 6.16
N GLN A 37 4.14 -14.02 7.08
CA GLN A 37 3.93 -14.13 8.53
C GLN A 37 3.72 -12.73 9.13
N PRO A 38 2.92 -12.59 10.20
CA PRO A 38 2.82 -11.33 10.93
C PRO A 38 4.20 -10.86 11.42
N GLY A 39 4.49 -9.57 11.24
CA GLY A 39 5.68 -8.91 11.81
C GLY A 39 5.37 -8.13 13.08
N GLU A 40 6.38 -7.45 13.62
CA GLU A 40 6.20 -6.53 14.75
C GLU A 40 5.64 -5.18 14.28
N ILE A 41 4.63 -4.67 14.99
CA ILE A 41 4.00 -3.39 14.68
C ILE A 41 4.79 -2.27 15.39
N SER A 42 5.20 -1.24 14.64
CA SER A 42 5.86 -0.06 15.20
C SER A 42 4.96 0.73 16.16
N ALA A 43 5.55 1.59 16.99
CA ALA A 43 4.78 2.56 17.79
C ALA A 43 3.85 3.43 16.92
N ARG A 44 2.74 3.88 17.52
CA ARG A 44 1.74 4.71 16.84
C ARG A 44 2.33 6.06 16.43
N ARG A 45 2.09 6.47 15.19
CA ARG A 45 2.49 7.81 14.68
C ARG A 45 1.51 8.88 15.17
N SER A 46 2.03 10.01 15.63
CA SER A 46 1.23 11.16 16.08
C SER A 46 0.63 11.92 14.88
N VAL A 47 -0.60 12.41 15.06
CA VAL A 47 -1.26 13.34 14.11
C VAL A 47 -1.34 14.71 14.79
N PRO A 48 -0.88 15.81 14.15
CA PRO A 48 -0.99 17.16 14.71
C PRO A 48 -2.42 17.58 15.08
N GLU A 49 -2.58 18.36 16.15
CA GLU A 49 -3.88 18.77 16.69
C GLU A 49 -4.73 19.62 15.74
N GLY A 50 -4.11 20.36 14.82
CA GLY A 50 -4.81 21.20 13.85
C GLY A 50 -5.48 20.44 12.70
N ILE A 51 -5.30 19.11 12.60
CA ILE A 51 -5.92 18.29 11.56
C ILE A 51 -7.26 17.78 12.08
N GLU A 52 -8.34 18.06 11.33
CA GLU A 52 -9.68 17.57 11.65
C GLU A 52 -9.69 16.05 11.78
N ARG A 53 -10.19 15.57 12.91
CA ARG A 53 -10.24 14.13 13.24
C ARG A 53 -11.58 13.55 12.79
N PRO A 54 -11.61 12.37 12.15
CA PRO A 54 -12.86 11.68 11.94
C PRO A 54 -13.45 11.23 13.28
N HIS A 55 -14.78 11.12 13.35
CA HIS A 55 -15.50 10.74 14.57
C HIS A 55 -14.96 9.44 15.22
N TYR A 56 -14.53 8.47 14.42
CA TYR A 56 -14.01 7.17 14.88
C TYR A 56 -12.58 7.21 15.42
N ALA A 57 -11.88 8.34 15.37
CA ALA A 57 -10.45 8.40 15.70
C ALA A 57 -10.15 8.04 17.17
N ASP A 58 -11.12 8.25 18.06
CA ASP A 58 -10.94 8.09 19.51
C ASP A 58 -11.45 6.74 20.03
N HIS A 59 -12.57 6.23 19.49
CA HIS A 59 -13.17 4.95 19.93
C HIS A 59 -12.87 3.75 19.01
N GLY A 60 -12.41 3.99 17.78
CA GLY A 60 -12.19 2.94 16.78
C GLY A 60 -13.49 2.34 16.24
N GLY A 61 -13.36 1.48 15.22
CA GLY A 61 -14.51 0.87 14.54
C GLY A 61 -15.13 1.75 13.46
N THR A 62 -16.28 1.32 12.96
CA THR A 62 -17.10 2.06 12.00
C THR A 62 -18.45 2.33 12.64
N ASP A 63 -18.82 3.60 12.78
CA ASP A 63 -20.20 3.94 13.12
C ASP A 63 -21.01 4.01 11.82
N ASP A 64 -22.21 3.42 11.82
CA ASP A 64 -23.12 3.54 10.68
C ASP A 64 -23.54 5.00 10.53
N ARG A 65 -23.24 5.58 9.37
CA ARG A 65 -23.67 6.95 9.03
C ARG A 65 -24.90 6.90 8.14
N THR A 66 -25.99 7.53 8.58
CA THR A 66 -27.14 7.78 7.72
C THR A 66 -26.81 8.94 6.80
N GLU A 67 -26.30 8.63 5.60
CA GLU A 67 -25.96 9.61 4.58
C GLU A 67 -26.62 9.28 3.24
N PRO A 68 -26.97 10.28 2.41
CA PRO A 68 -27.42 10.02 1.06
C PRO A 68 -26.28 9.39 0.23
N MET A 69 -26.63 8.37 -0.55
CA MET A 69 -25.69 7.71 -1.48
C MET A 69 -25.28 8.64 -2.63
N VAL A 70 -26.19 9.50 -3.09
CA VAL A 70 -25.92 10.53 -4.09
C VAL A 70 -25.43 11.79 -3.36
N LYS A 71 -24.21 12.22 -3.66
CA LYS A 71 -23.58 13.39 -3.06
C LYS A 71 -23.89 14.65 -3.87
N ASP A 72 -24.03 15.78 -3.18
CA ASP A 72 -24.19 17.08 -3.83
C ASP A 72 -22.88 17.56 -4.49
N ALA A 73 -22.97 18.64 -5.27
CA ALA A 73 -21.85 19.16 -6.03
C ALA A 73 -20.68 19.61 -5.14
N ASP A 74 -20.96 20.27 -4.00
CA ASP A 74 -19.93 20.73 -3.06
C ASP A 74 -19.18 19.55 -2.42
N THR A 75 -19.91 18.52 -1.99
CA THR A 75 -19.33 17.29 -1.45
C THR A 75 -18.47 16.59 -2.50
N LEU A 76 -18.94 16.52 -3.75
CA LEU A 76 -18.15 15.95 -4.84
C LEU A 76 -16.86 16.75 -5.10
N ASP A 77 -16.89 18.09 -5.02
CA ASP A 77 -15.70 18.92 -5.16
C ASP A 77 -14.70 18.70 -4.03
N ARG A 78 -15.17 18.54 -2.79
CA ARG A 78 -14.32 18.16 -1.66
C ARG A 78 -13.73 16.76 -1.85
N MET A 79 -14.54 15.78 -2.28
CA MET A 79 -14.07 14.42 -2.57
C MET A 79 -12.99 14.40 -3.66
N ARG A 80 -13.14 15.19 -4.72
CA ARG A 80 -12.13 15.30 -5.79
C ARG A 80 -10.80 15.82 -5.24
N ARG A 81 -10.81 16.90 -4.45
CA ARG A 81 -9.60 17.46 -3.83
C ARG A 81 -8.91 16.43 -2.93
N THR A 82 -9.66 15.78 -2.04
CA THR A 82 -9.13 14.75 -1.14
C THR A 82 -8.59 13.54 -1.91
N GLY A 83 -9.31 13.09 -2.95
CA GLY A 83 -8.89 11.99 -3.80
C GLY A 83 -7.60 12.28 -4.56
N SER A 84 -7.43 13.50 -5.07
CA SER A 84 -6.17 13.94 -5.70
C SER A 84 -5.00 13.88 -4.72
N ALA A 85 -5.15 14.42 -3.50
CA ALA A 85 -4.10 14.36 -2.48
C ALA A 85 -3.76 12.92 -2.06
N ALA A 86 -4.77 12.06 -1.90
CA ALA A 86 -4.56 10.64 -1.59
C ALA A 86 -3.80 9.91 -2.72
N ALA A 87 -4.10 10.24 -3.99
CA ALA A 87 -3.40 9.68 -5.14
C ALA A 87 -1.92 10.09 -5.18
N GLU A 88 -1.59 11.33 -4.82
CA GLU A 88 -0.20 11.80 -4.69
C GLU A 88 0.56 11.00 -3.63
N ILE A 89 -0.04 10.83 -2.45
CA ILE A 89 0.56 10.03 -1.36
C ILE A 89 0.77 8.57 -1.80
N LEU A 90 -0.21 7.96 -2.46
CA LEU A 90 -0.10 6.58 -2.95
C LEU A 90 1.06 6.43 -3.95
N ARG A 91 1.24 7.41 -4.86
CA ARG A 91 2.36 7.42 -5.81
C ARG A 91 3.70 7.52 -5.11
N GLU A 92 3.81 8.40 -4.12
CA GLU A 92 5.05 8.58 -3.35
C GLU A 92 5.44 7.29 -2.62
N VAL A 93 4.47 6.64 -1.96
CA VAL A 93 4.70 5.33 -1.32
C VAL A 93 5.11 4.29 -2.36
N GLY A 94 4.47 4.27 -3.53
CA GLY A 94 4.83 3.38 -4.63
C GLY A 94 6.27 3.55 -5.12
N ASN A 95 6.78 4.78 -5.17
CA ASN A 95 8.16 5.07 -5.55
C ASN A 95 9.18 4.55 -4.53
N ALA A 96 8.80 4.43 -3.25
CA ALA A 96 9.65 3.94 -2.18
C ALA A 96 9.75 2.40 -2.12
N ILE A 97 8.99 1.67 -2.95
CA ILE A 97 9.00 0.21 -2.95
C ILE A 97 10.25 -0.31 -3.67
N SER A 98 11.15 -0.93 -2.92
CA SER A 98 12.27 -1.72 -3.43
C SER A 98 12.51 -2.95 -2.55
N PRO A 99 13.13 -4.02 -3.09
CA PRO A 99 13.68 -5.11 -2.29
C PRO A 99 14.82 -4.65 -1.37
#